data_AF-A0A3B8SWL3-F1
#
_entry.id   AF-A0A3B8SWL3-F1
#
_cell.length_a   1.000
_cell.length_b   1.000
_cell.length_c   1.000
_cell.angle_alpha   90.00
_cell.angle_beta   90.00
_cell.angle_gamma   90.00
#
_symmetry.space_group_name_H-M   'P 1'
#
loop_
_entity.id
_entity.type
_entity.pdbx_description
1 polymer ?
#
loop_
_entity_poly.entity_id
_entity_poly.type
_entity_poly.pdbx_seq_one_letter_code
_entity_poly.pdbx_strand_id
1 'polypeptide(L)'
;GVSLIAKSQRAATDLRLVLVISKFVRDLGRAGDEAKKVAQMAQKAHESAHASAIGFSEVRATGDQVLRMLGDALTAFARMDPEMALDVARDDKEVDRTYEAALRALATHMIEDPQEIGSVLNVMWVLRALERVGDHATNIAEHVIYLVKGTDIRHLSVTNVEETLKTTANLVN
;
A
#
# COMPACT_ATOMS: atom_id res chain seq x y z
N GLY A 1 -36.04 -16.66 -18.36
CA GLY A 1 -34.82 -16.04 -18.91
C GLY A 1 -34.21 -15.05 -17.94
N VAL A 2 -34.78 -13.83 -17.84
CA VAL A 2 -34.21 -12.69 -17.09
C VAL A 2 -34.01 -12.95 -15.58
N SER A 3 -34.95 -13.63 -14.90
CA SER A 3 -34.83 -13.97 -13.47
C SER A 3 -33.68 -14.96 -13.16
N LEU A 4 -33.37 -15.86 -14.09
CA LEU A 4 -32.24 -16.80 -13.97
C LEU A 4 -30.89 -16.07 -14.14
N ILE A 5 -30.82 -15.13 -15.09
CA ILE A 5 -29.63 -14.29 -15.33
C ILE A 5 -29.37 -13.33 -14.15
N ALA A 6 -30.43 -12.73 -13.59
CA ALA A 6 -30.31 -11.88 -12.41
C ALA A 6 -29.82 -12.65 -11.18
N LYS A 7 -30.27 -13.91 -11.00
CA LYS A 7 -29.78 -14.79 -9.93
C LYS A 7 -28.32 -15.19 -10.11
N SER A 8 -27.90 -15.53 -11.33
CA SER A 8 -26.51 -15.88 -11.61
C SER A 8 -25.56 -14.69 -11.47
N GLN A 9 -25.98 -13.47 -11.87
CA GLN A 9 -25.20 -12.25 -11.64
C GLN A 9 -25.05 -11.90 -10.15
N ARG A 10 -26.11 -12.03 -9.34
CA ARG A 10 -26.02 -11.82 -7.89
C ARG A 10 -25.06 -12.81 -7.22
N ALA A 11 -25.19 -14.10 -7.53
CA ALA A 11 -24.29 -15.12 -7.00
C ALA A 11 -22.82 -14.89 -7.40
N ALA A 12 -22.56 -14.43 -8.62
CA ALA A 12 -21.21 -14.06 -9.07
C ALA A 12 -20.64 -12.86 -8.30
N THR A 13 -21.49 -11.90 -7.94
CA THR A 13 -21.10 -10.73 -7.14
C THR A 13 -20.76 -11.13 -5.70
N ASP A 14 -21.59 -11.98 -5.09
CA ASP A 14 -21.35 -12.50 -3.74
C ASP A 14 -20.05 -13.34 -3.68
N LEU A 15 -19.80 -14.16 -4.70
CA LEU A 15 -18.55 -14.92 -4.80
C LEU A 15 -17.33 -14.00 -4.96
N ARG A 16 -17.45 -12.93 -5.78
CA ARG A 16 -16.39 -11.93 -5.93
C ARG A 16 -16.08 -11.25 -4.60
N LEU A 17 -17.12 -10.90 -3.83
CA LEU A 17 -16.97 -10.30 -2.51
C LEU A 17 -16.20 -11.22 -1.56
N VAL A 18 -16.58 -12.51 -1.46
CA VAL A 18 -15.89 -13.48 -0.59
C VAL A 18 -14.41 -13.64 -0.99
N LEU A 19 -14.13 -13.74 -2.29
CA LEU A 19 -12.76 -13.85 -2.80
C LEU A 19 -11.93 -12.61 -2.51
N VAL A 20 -12.51 -11.42 -2.69
CA VAL A 20 -11.84 -10.14 -2.40
C VAL A 20 -11.56 -10.00 -0.91
N ILE A 21 -12.52 -10.32 -0.04
CA ILE A 21 -12.32 -10.32 1.42
C ILE A 21 -11.16 -11.24 1.82
N SER A 22 -11.05 -12.43 1.23
CA SER A 22 -9.95 -13.35 1.54
C SER A 22 -8.58 -12.77 1.17
N LYS A 23 -8.48 -12.03 0.06
CA LYS A 23 -7.24 -11.34 -0.33
C LYS A 23 -6.94 -10.15 0.59
N PHE A 24 -7.95 -9.34 0.90
CA PHE A 24 -7.87 -8.24 1.86
C PHE A 24 -7.29 -8.67 3.20
N VAL A 25 -7.82 -9.74 3.80
CA VAL A 25 -7.34 -10.26 5.08
C VAL A 25 -5.87 -10.67 4.99
N ARG A 26 -5.44 -11.21 3.84
CA ARG A 26 -4.04 -11.57 3.60
C ARG A 26 -3.15 -10.34 3.52
N ASP A 27 -3.53 -9.32 2.77
CA ASP A 27 -2.74 -8.08 2.65
C ASP A 27 -2.68 -7.33 3.99
N LEU A 28 -3.78 -7.27 4.75
CA LEU A 28 -3.78 -6.68 6.08
C LEU A 28 -2.89 -7.46 7.07
N GLY A 29 -2.92 -8.80 7.00
CA GLY A 29 -2.03 -9.64 7.80
C GLY A 29 -0.56 -9.36 7.48
N ARG A 30 -0.21 -9.22 6.19
CA ARG A 30 1.15 -8.89 5.77
C ARG A 30 1.58 -7.47 6.16
N ALA A 31 0.69 -6.49 6.08
CA ALA A 31 0.95 -5.15 6.62
C ALA A 31 1.22 -5.20 8.13
N GLY A 32 0.49 -6.04 8.87
CA GLY A 32 0.76 -6.31 10.28
C GLY A 32 2.14 -6.94 10.54
N ASP A 33 2.57 -7.87 9.68
CA ASP A 33 3.91 -8.46 9.77
C ASP A 33 5.02 -7.42 9.52
N GLU A 34 4.82 -6.48 8.60
CA GLU A 34 5.75 -5.35 8.40
C GLU A 34 5.77 -4.39 9.58
N ALA A 35 4.60 -4.04 10.14
CA ALA A 35 4.51 -3.22 11.35
C ALA A 35 5.24 -3.88 12.53
N LYS A 36 5.16 -5.21 12.66
CA LYS A 36 5.92 -5.97 13.65
C LYS A 36 7.43 -5.83 13.44
N LYS A 37 7.91 -5.87 12.19
CA LYS A 37 9.34 -5.65 11.90
C LYS A 37 9.79 -4.24 12.30
N VAL A 38 8.98 -3.21 12.00
CA VAL A 38 9.25 -1.83 12.45
C VAL A 38 9.39 -1.76 13.97
N ALA A 39 8.46 -2.36 14.72
CA ALA A 39 8.52 -2.40 16.18
C ALA A 39 9.80 -3.10 16.70
N GLN A 40 10.18 -4.23 16.11
CA GLN A 40 11.40 -4.95 16.47
C GLN A 40 12.67 -4.13 16.19
N MET A 41 12.70 -3.36 15.10
CA MET A 41 13.83 -2.50 14.76
C MET A 41 13.91 -1.28 15.69
N ALA A 42 12.77 -0.68 16.04
CA ALA A 42 12.72 0.39 17.02
C ALA A 42 13.24 -0.08 18.40
N GLN A 43 12.89 -1.30 18.81
CA GLN A 43 13.43 -1.89 20.04
C GLN A 43 14.96 -2.06 19.99
N LYS A 44 15.49 -2.62 18.89
CA LYS A 44 16.95 -2.76 18.70
C LYS A 44 17.69 -1.43 18.70
N ALA A 45 17.08 -0.40 18.10
CA ALA A 45 17.63 0.96 18.11
C ALA A 45 17.67 1.55 19.51
N HIS A 46 16.65 1.30 20.35
CA HIS A 46 16.62 1.73 21.74
C HIS A 46 17.67 1.03 22.62
N GLU A 47 17.91 -0.26 22.38
CA GLU A 47 18.91 -1.06 23.10
C GLU A 47 20.35 -0.73 22.69
N SER A 48 20.54 -0.04 21.56
CA SER A 48 21.85 0.33 21.06
C SER A 48 22.40 1.53 21.83
N ALA A 49 23.67 1.45 22.26
CA ALA A 49 24.34 2.52 23.00
C ALA A 49 24.56 3.81 22.19
N HIS A 50 24.29 3.80 20.88
CA HIS A 50 24.45 4.91 19.95
C HIS A 50 23.08 5.24 19.36
N ALA A 51 22.32 6.08 20.07
CA ALA A 51 21.07 6.61 19.57
C ALA A 51 21.37 7.71 18.54
N SER A 52 21.38 7.32 17.27
CA SER A 52 21.52 8.23 16.13
C SER A 52 20.15 8.71 15.67
N ALA A 53 19.97 10.02 15.51
CA ALA A 53 18.72 10.60 15.01
C ALA A 53 18.59 10.55 13.47
N ILE A 54 19.58 9.97 12.79
CA ILE A 54 19.65 9.89 11.33
C ILE A 54 18.41 9.16 10.80
N GLY A 55 17.76 9.75 9.78
CA GLY A 55 16.65 9.13 9.07
C GLY A 55 15.30 9.09 9.81
N PHE A 56 15.20 9.66 11.01
CA PHE A 56 13.93 9.72 11.76
C PHE A 56 12.86 10.56 11.05
N SER A 57 13.26 11.63 10.37
CA SER A 57 12.36 12.47 9.55
C SER A 57 11.75 11.68 8.40
N GLU A 58 12.56 10.89 7.72
CA GLU A 58 12.20 10.05 6.58
C GLU A 58 11.25 8.95 7.04
N VAL A 59 11.59 8.26 8.13
CA VAL A 59 10.72 7.24 8.74
C VAL A 59 9.37 7.82 9.12
N ARG A 60 9.34 9.02 9.71
CA ARG A 60 8.08 9.70 10.05
C ARG A 60 7.28 10.06 8.80
N ALA A 61 7.91 10.69 7.82
CA ALA A 61 7.25 11.12 6.59
C ALA A 61 6.66 9.93 5.82
N THR A 62 7.44 8.87 5.60
CA THR A 62 6.96 7.64 4.96
C THR A 62 5.88 6.97 5.81
N GLY A 63 6.06 6.88 7.12
CA GLY A 63 5.10 6.30 8.05
C GLY A 63 3.73 6.98 8.00
N ASP A 64 3.72 8.32 8.06
CA ASP A 64 2.49 9.11 7.97
C ASP A 64 1.78 8.90 6.62
N GLN A 65 2.54 8.80 5.53
CA GLN A 65 1.98 8.57 4.20
C GLN A 65 1.36 7.17 4.06
N VAL A 66 2.06 6.11 4.47
CA VAL A 66 1.55 4.74 4.33
C VAL A 66 0.39 4.44 5.28
N LEU A 67 0.35 5.10 6.45
CA LEU A 67 -0.80 5.03 7.36
C LEU A 67 -2.05 5.67 6.75
N ARG A 68 -1.90 6.81 6.06
CA ARG A 68 -3.01 7.42 5.30
C ARG A 68 -3.49 6.49 4.19
N MET A 69 -2.58 5.99 3.35
CA MET A 69 -2.93 5.07 2.26
C MET A 69 -3.68 3.84 2.76
N LEU A 70 -3.23 3.22 3.87
CA LEU A 70 -3.91 2.06 4.45
C LEU A 70 -5.31 2.43 4.97
N GLY A 71 -5.44 3.57 5.66
CA GLY A 71 -6.74 4.07 6.14
C GLY A 71 -7.70 4.38 4.99
N ASP A 72 -7.20 4.97 3.92
CA ASP A 72 -7.97 5.33 2.74
C ASP A 72 -8.40 4.09 1.95
N ALA A 73 -7.52 3.10 1.81
CA ALA A 73 -7.85 1.82 1.17
C ALA A 73 -8.96 1.07 1.92
N LEU A 74 -8.90 1.06 3.26
CA LEU A 74 -9.93 0.47 4.10
C LEU A 74 -11.25 1.26 4.04
N THR A 75 -11.18 2.59 3.96
CA THR A 75 -12.35 3.45 3.80
C THR A 75 -13.02 3.24 2.44
N ALA A 76 -12.22 3.18 1.37
CA ALA A 76 -12.67 2.90 0.01
C ALA A 76 -13.39 1.55 -0.04
N PHE A 77 -12.86 0.52 0.62
CA PHE A 77 -13.53 -0.77 0.72
C PHE A 77 -14.86 -0.71 1.49
N ALA A 78 -14.86 -0.09 2.66
CA ALA A 78 -16.06 0.02 3.50
C ALA A 78 -17.20 0.77 2.78
N ARG A 79 -16.86 1.72 1.91
CA ARG A 79 -17.79 2.52 1.12
C ARG A 79 -18.06 1.97 -0.27
N MET A 80 -17.34 0.94 -0.70
CA MET A 80 -17.33 0.46 -2.08
C MET A 80 -17.05 1.60 -3.08
N ASP A 81 -16.05 2.42 -2.77
CA ASP A 81 -15.69 3.64 -3.49
C ASP A 81 -14.43 3.40 -4.35
N PRO A 82 -14.58 3.09 -5.66
CA PRO A 82 -13.46 2.81 -6.54
C PRO A 82 -12.68 4.07 -6.95
N GLU A 83 -13.27 5.25 -6.82
CA GLU A 83 -12.60 6.52 -7.09
C GLU A 83 -11.61 6.83 -5.96
N MET A 84 -12.01 6.67 -4.69
CA MET A 84 -11.10 6.77 -3.55
C MET A 84 -9.99 5.72 -3.61
N ALA A 85 -10.30 4.49 -4.03
CA ALA A 85 -9.29 3.45 -4.22
C ALA A 85 -8.28 3.80 -5.34
N LEU A 86 -8.71 4.49 -6.39
CA LEU A 86 -7.79 4.93 -7.44
C LEU A 86 -6.80 5.97 -6.91
N ASP A 87 -7.23 6.85 -6.02
CA ASP A 87 -6.35 7.85 -5.39
C ASP A 87 -5.27 7.17 -4.53
N VAL A 88 -5.61 6.12 -3.77
CA VAL A 88 -4.59 5.31 -3.06
C VAL A 88 -3.56 4.72 -4.03
N ALA A 89 -4.00 4.16 -5.15
CA ALA A 89 -3.09 3.60 -6.15
C ALA A 89 -2.22 4.67 -6.84
N ARG A 90 -2.64 5.95 -6.83
CA ARG A 90 -1.82 7.08 -7.34
C ARG A 90 -0.76 7.49 -6.33
N ASP A 91 -1.09 7.45 -5.04
CA ASP A 91 -0.19 7.84 -3.94
C ASP A 91 1.03 6.92 -3.80
N ASP A 92 0.91 5.68 -4.27
CA ASP A 92 1.97 4.67 -4.33
C ASP A 92 3.28 5.21 -4.94
N LYS A 93 3.16 5.92 -6.06
CA LYS A 93 4.32 6.53 -6.74
C LYS A 93 5.00 7.62 -5.92
N GLU A 94 4.27 8.29 -5.04
CA GLU A 94 4.83 9.31 -4.16
C GLU A 94 5.56 8.66 -2.97
N VAL A 95 5.05 7.53 -2.45
CA VAL A 95 5.76 6.72 -1.45
C VAL A 95 7.08 6.22 -2.02
N ASP A 96 7.06 5.65 -3.23
CA ASP A 96 8.27 5.15 -3.91
C ASP A 96 9.34 6.24 -4.04
N ARG A 97 8.95 7.43 -4.50
CA ARG A 97 9.87 8.57 -4.62
C ARG A 97 10.45 8.99 -3.28
N THR A 98 9.61 9.07 -2.25
CA THR A 98 10.04 9.43 -0.89
C THR A 98 11.02 8.41 -0.34
N TYR A 99 10.73 7.12 -0.53
CA TYR A 99 11.59 6.02 -0.16
C TYR A 99 12.94 6.06 -0.90
N GLU A 100 12.94 6.21 -2.23
CA GLU A 100 14.18 6.30 -3.02
C GLU A 100 15.03 7.53 -2.67
N ALA A 101 14.40 8.67 -2.36
CA ALA A 101 15.10 9.85 -1.89
C ALA A 101 15.76 9.60 -0.53
N ALA A 102 15.04 8.98 0.41
CA ALA A 102 15.57 8.60 1.72
C ALA A 102 16.76 7.64 1.59
N LEU A 103 16.67 6.61 0.73
CA LEU A 103 17.77 5.67 0.51
C LEU A 103 19.04 6.36 0.02
N ARG A 104 18.92 7.33 -0.89
CA ARG A 104 20.07 8.09 -1.41
C ARG A 104 20.71 8.94 -0.32
N ALA A 105 19.92 9.65 0.47
CA ALA A 105 20.43 10.47 1.58
C ALA A 105 21.14 9.61 2.63
N LEU A 106 20.55 8.48 3.01
CA LEU A 106 21.13 7.52 3.95
C LEU A 106 22.42 6.89 3.41
N ALA A 107 22.48 6.58 2.12
CA ALA A 107 23.70 6.08 1.48
C ALA A 107 24.85 7.10 1.53
N THR A 108 24.57 8.39 1.32
CA THR A 108 25.57 9.46 1.45
C THR A 108 26.09 9.54 2.89
N HIS A 109 25.21 9.48 3.90
CA HIS A 109 25.65 9.48 5.30
C HIS A 109 26.56 8.30 5.66
N MET A 110 26.32 7.11 5.12
CA MET A 110 27.21 5.96 5.32
C MET A 110 28.61 6.15 4.72
N ILE A 111 28.75 6.96 3.67
CA ILE A 111 30.03 7.31 3.06
C ILE A 111 30.76 8.35 3.91
N GLU A 112 30.02 9.33 4.44
CA GLU A 112 30.56 10.40 5.28
C GLU A 112 31.02 9.90 6.65
N ASP A 113 30.26 9.01 7.28
CA ASP A 113 30.59 8.39 8.55
C ASP A 113 30.39 6.87 8.54
N PRO A 114 31.44 6.09 8.25
CA PRO A 114 31.38 4.64 8.26
C PRO A 114 31.05 4.02 9.64
N GLN A 115 31.21 4.76 10.75
CA GLN A 115 30.85 4.24 12.08
C GLN A 115 29.32 4.12 12.24
N GLU A 116 28.54 4.90 11.50
CA GLU A 116 27.08 4.94 11.55
C GLU A 116 26.38 3.91 10.64
N ILE A 117 27.13 3.11 9.86
CA ILE A 117 26.57 2.15 8.90
C ILE A 117 25.54 1.22 9.55
N GLY A 118 25.81 0.71 10.76
CA GLY A 118 24.88 -0.18 11.46
C GLY A 118 23.55 0.50 11.79
N SER A 119 23.59 1.74 12.29
CA SER A 119 22.41 2.55 12.61
C SER A 119 21.62 2.88 11.34
N VAL A 120 22.31 3.31 10.28
CA VAL A 120 21.68 3.67 9.01
C VAL A 120 21.00 2.46 8.35
N LEU A 121 21.64 1.29 8.37
CA LEU A 121 21.03 0.07 7.85
C LEU A 121 19.74 -0.30 8.59
N ASN A 122 19.70 -0.15 9.92
CA ASN A 122 18.47 -0.37 10.69
C ASN A 122 17.34 0.56 10.23
N VAL A 123 17.64 1.83 9.95
CA VAL A 123 16.67 2.79 9.43
C VAL A 123 16.20 2.42 8.03
N MET A 124 17.11 2.00 7.14
CA MET A 124 16.75 1.53 5.80
C MET A 124 15.80 0.32 5.86
N TRP A 125 16.00 -0.60 6.80
CA TRP A 125 15.09 -1.73 7.02
C TRP A 125 13.70 -1.29 7.49
N VAL A 126 13.62 -0.26 8.36
CA VAL A 126 12.34 0.34 8.77
C VAL A 126 11.63 0.96 7.57
N LEU A 127 12.34 1.77 6.78
CA LEU A 127 11.79 2.39 5.58
C LEU A 127 11.30 1.35 4.57
N ARG A 128 12.03 0.25 4.39
CA ARG A 128 11.59 -0.85 3.53
C ARG A 128 10.33 -1.52 4.05
N ALA A 129 10.23 -1.74 5.36
CA ALA A 129 9.02 -2.31 5.95
C ALA A 129 7.81 -1.38 5.75
N LEU A 130 8.00 -0.06 5.89
CA LEU A 130 6.96 0.93 5.64
C LEU A 130 6.54 0.95 4.16
N GLU A 131 7.47 0.94 3.20
CA GLU A 131 7.15 0.82 1.77
C GLU A 131 6.28 -0.41 1.49
N ARG A 132 6.62 -1.57 2.07
CA ARG A 132 5.82 -2.79 1.92
C ARG A 132 4.41 -2.66 2.53
N VAL A 133 4.21 -1.84 3.57
CA VAL A 133 2.86 -1.51 4.06
C VAL A 133 2.08 -0.72 3.01
N GLY A 134 2.75 0.23 2.34
CA GLY A 134 2.22 0.96 1.17
C GLY A 134 1.77 0.00 0.07
N ASP A 135 2.64 -0.93 -0.34
CA ASP A 135 2.31 -1.96 -1.35
C ASP A 135 1.02 -2.72 -0.99
N HIS A 136 0.88 -3.10 0.28
CA HIS A 136 -0.31 -3.82 0.75
C HIS A 136 -1.56 -2.94 0.74
N ALA A 137 -1.44 -1.64 1.03
CA ALA A 137 -2.55 -0.69 0.88
C ALA A 137 -2.96 -0.53 -0.58
N THR A 138 -2.00 -0.45 -1.51
CA THR A 138 -2.24 -0.40 -2.96
C THR A 138 -2.96 -1.66 -3.44
N ASN A 139 -2.53 -2.86 -3.04
CA ASN A 139 -3.22 -4.12 -3.37
C ASN A 139 -4.68 -4.13 -2.90
N ILE A 140 -4.93 -3.67 -1.67
CA ILE A 140 -6.28 -3.54 -1.10
C ILE A 140 -7.13 -2.63 -1.97
N ALA A 141 -6.60 -1.47 -2.37
CA ALA A 141 -7.29 -0.52 -3.23
C ALA A 141 -7.60 -1.10 -4.63
N GLU A 142 -6.64 -1.78 -5.26
CA GLU A 142 -6.86 -2.47 -6.54
C GLU A 142 -7.98 -3.52 -6.45
N HIS A 143 -8.06 -4.22 -5.32
CA HIS A 143 -9.13 -5.19 -5.06
C HIS A 143 -10.50 -4.52 -4.86
N VAL A 144 -10.59 -3.30 -4.32
CA VAL A 144 -11.84 -2.51 -4.31
C VAL A 144 -12.28 -2.21 -5.74
N ILE A 145 -11.37 -1.75 -6.59
CA ILE A 145 -11.69 -1.40 -7.98
C ILE A 145 -12.20 -2.63 -8.73
N TYR A 146 -11.51 -3.77 -8.57
CA TYR A 146 -11.96 -5.04 -9.15
C TYR A 146 -13.33 -5.47 -8.63
N LEU A 147 -13.58 -5.33 -7.33
CA LEU A 147 -14.86 -5.69 -6.71
C LEU A 147 -16.02 -4.92 -7.33
N VAL A 148 -15.88 -3.58 -7.42
CA VAL A 148 -16.94 -2.68 -7.86
C VAL A 148 -17.10 -2.66 -9.38
N LYS A 149 -16.02 -2.51 -10.14
CA LYS A 149 -16.08 -2.35 -11.60
C LYS A 149 -16.01 -3.69 -12.35
N GLY A 150 -15.57 -4.77 -11.69
CA GLY A 150 -15.43 -6.09 -12.31
C GLY A 150 -14.28 -6.25 -13.28
N THR A 151 -13.47 -5.20 -13.47
CA THR A 151 -12.31 -5.20 -14.34
C THR A 151 -11.06 -5.40 -13.51
N ASP A 152 -10.25 -6.36 -13.93
CA ASP A 152 -8.96 -6.61 -13.32
C ASP A 152 -7.95 -5.57 -13.81
N ILE A 153 -7.61 -4.63 -12.94
CA ILE A 153 -6.66 -3.55 -13.24
C ILE A 153 -5.24 -3.86 -12.75
N ARG A 154 -5.08 -5.01 -12.10
CA ARG A 154 -3.78 -5.43 -11.53
C ARG A 154 -2.80 -5.57 -12.69
N HIS A 155 -1.62 -4.96 -12.56
CA HIS A 155 -0.58 -4.86 -13.59
C HIS A 155 -0.81 -3.83 -14.72
N LEU A 156 -1.84 -3.00 -14.65
CA LEU A 156 -1.99 -1.84 -15.54
C LEU A 156 -1.29 -0.62 -14.94
N SER A 157 -0.69 0.22 -15.77
CA SER A 157 -0.24 1.54 -15.31
C SER A 157 -1.47 2.35 -14.86
N VAL A 158 -1.30 3.25 -13.88
CA VAL A 158 -2.37 4.15 -13.41
C VAL A 158 -3.13 4.84 -14.57
N THR A 159 -2.41 5.24 -15.62
CA THR A 159 -2.99 5.82 -16.84
C THR A 159 -3.95 4.85 -17.57
N ASN A 160 -3.58 3.57 -17.65
CA ASN A 160 -4.42 2.54 -18.27
C ASN A 160 -5.62 2.18 -17.38
N VAL A 161 -5.50 2.33 -16.06
CA VAL A 161 -6.62 2.18 -15.11
C VAL A 161 -7.66 3.27 -15.37
N GLU A 162 -7.25 4.53 -15.52
CA GLU A 162 -8.17 5.64 -15.82
C GLU A 162 -8.95 5.46 -17.13
N GLU A 163 -8.28 5.01 -18.19
CA GLU A 163 -8.94 4.71 -19.47
C GLU A 163 -9.93 3.56 -19.35
N THR A 164 -9.58 2.52 -18.59
CA THR A 164 -10.46 1.39 -18.29
C THR A 164 -11.70 1.83 -17.51
N LEU A 165 -11.53 2.72 -16.53
CA LEU A 165 -12.62 3.26 -15.71
C LEU A 165 -13.57 4.14 -16.55
N LYS A 166 -13.04 4.97 -17.46
CA LYS A 166 -13.85 5.78 -18.40
C LYS A 166 -14.63 4.91 -19.39
N THR A 167 -14.02 3.85 -19.90
CA THR A 167 -14.66 2.96 -20.88
C THR A 167 -15.78 2.14 -20.26
N THR A 168 -15.59 1.65 -19.03
CA THR A 168 -16.62 0.86 -18.32
C THR A 168 -17.83 1.72 -17.94
N ALA A 169 -17.63 3.00 -17.59
CA ALA A 169 -18.73 3.93 -17.28
C ALA A 169 -19.63 4.23 -18.50
N ASN A 170 -19.08 4.19 -19.72
CA ASN A 170 -19.82 4.43 -20.97
C ASN A 170 -20.60 3.20 -21.48
N LEU A 171 -20.39 2.01 -20.90
CA LEU A 171 -21.10 0.78 -21.28
C LEU A 171 -22.33 0.50 -20.39
N VAL A 172 -22.50 1.26 -19.31
CA VAL A 172 -23.58 1.10 -18.31
C VAL A 172 -24.61 2.24 -18.39
N ASN A 173 -24.37 3.26 -19.24
CA ASN A 173 -25.33 4.31 -19.62
C ASN A 173 -25.83 4.06 -21.05
#